data_AF-A0A9E3M8T3-F1
#
_entry.id   AF-A0A9E3M8T3-F1
#
_cell.length_a   1.000
_cell.length_b   1.000
_cell.length_c   1.000
_cell.angle_alpha   90.00
_cell.angle_beta   90.00
_cell.angle_gamma   90.00
#
_symmetry.space_group_name_H-M   'P 1'
#
loop_
_entity.id
_entity.type
_entity.pdbx_description
1 polymer ?
#
loop_
_entity_poly.entity_id
_entity_poly.type
_entity_poly.pdbx_seq_one_letter_code
_entity_poly.pdbx_strand_id
1 'polypeptide(L)'
;MKQKRENPDIEELLNSFIDGELTEREKTEVQRLISHDAQVAQRLRELQTSKMLVSSLPRAEAPARILEQIKSSLETETISGRREWNEEHSDRRVGVRHLMVRKLLAAAAMVGLVAVLGSVIYTIVVPESHPISPVPTVAAVAFDGRLELKTDALRTVNTFIDRAIEDNGLSDSISVESRGGKRVYSLICGQEDLNLLLADLADVWESCNSTTLFVETKSSGEQKFDGVSTDRIIKIVDDLITPVKPIITKDEEEIEKPTIRVKDAKKVHLSIVVAGSE
;
A
#
# COMPACT_ATOMS: atom_id res chain seq x y z
N MET A 1 -27.87 -19.19 -31.70
CA MET A 1 -28.41 -18.99 -30.34
C MET A 1 -27.28 -18.45 -29.47
N LYS A 2 -27.29 -17.16 -29.11
CA LYS A 2 -26.24 -16.55 -28.28
C LYS A 2 -26.60 -16.73 -26.81
N GLN A 3 -25.71 -17.43 -26.07
CA GLN A 3 -25.79 -17.62 -24.63
C GLN A 3 -25.91 -16.28 -23.92
N LYS A 4 -27.06 -16.08 -23.27
CA LYS A 4 -27.37 -14.95 -22.41
C LYS A 4 -26.51 -15.10 -21.15
N ARG A 5 -25.50 -14.24 -21.00
CA ARG A 5 -24.72 -14.16 -19.75
C ARG A 5 -25.65 -13.59 -18.69
N GLU A 6 -26.30 -14.45 -17.93
CA GLU A 6 -26.98 -14.07 -16.70
C GLU A 6 -25.88 -13.60 -15.75
N ASN A 7 -25.84 -12.28 -15.52
CA ASN A 7 -24.87 -11.68 -14.61
C ASN A 7 -25.59 -11.51 -13.26
N PRO A 8 -25.37 -12.40 -12.28
CA PRO A 8 -26.13 -12.44 -11.02
C PRO A 8 -26.04 -11.12 -10.23
N ASP A 9 -24.95 -10.39 -10.44
CA ASP A 9 -24.69 -9.08 -9.84
C ASP A 9 -25.68 -8.00 -10.33
N ILE A 10 -26.13 -8.09 -11.60
CA ILE A 10 -27.11 -7.14 -12.15
C ILE A 10 -28.52 -7.45 -11.63
N GLU A 11 -28.87 -8.71 -11.45
CA GLU A 11 -30.19 -9.10 -10.93
C GLU A 11 -30.36 -8.71 -9.47
N GLU A 12 -29.31 -8.89 -8.65
CA GLU A 12 -29.28 -8.42 -7.26
C GLU A 12 -29.44 -6.89 -7.21
N LEU A 13 -28.67 -6.16 -8.01
CA LEU A 13 -28.74 -4.71 -8.09
C LEU A 13 -30.12 -4.18 -8.51
N LEU A 14 -30.76 -4.81 -9.51
CA LEU A 14 -32.11 -4.43 -9.95
C LEU A 14 -33.17 -4.76 -8.89
N ASN A 15 -33.06 -5.87 -8.16
CA ASN A 15 -33.99 -6.21 -7.10
C ASN A 15 -33.87 -5.23 -5.92
N SER A 16 -32.65 -4.91 -5.50
CA SER A 16 -32.40 -3.89 -4.48
C SER A 16 -32.88 -2.49 -4.89
N PHE A 17 -32.83 -2.16 -6.18
CA PHE A 17 -33.43 -0.91 -6.71
C PHE A 17 -34.96 -0.90 -6.53
N ILE A 18 -35.62 -2.04 -6.75
CA ILE A 18 -37.07 -2.19 -6.60
C ILE A 18 -37.50 -2.16 -5.13
N ASP A 19 -36.67 -2.70 -4.23
CA ASP A 19 -36.93 -2.73 -2.79
C ASP A 19 -36.54 -1.41 -2.09
N GLY A 20 -35.85 -0.50 -2.79
CA GLY A 20 -35.48 0.82 -2.30
C GLY A 20 -34.25 0.82 -1.38
N GLU A 21 -33.47 -0.25 -1.39
CA GLU A 21 -32.33 -0.48 -0.50
C GLU A 21 -31.00 0.05 -1.06
N LEU A 22 -30.99 0.61 -2.28
CA LEU A 22 -29.77 1.11 -2.92
C LEU A 22 -29.30 2.46 -2.40
N THR A 23 -27.98 2.62 -2.36
CA THR A 23 -27.30 3.90 -2.14
C THR A 23 -27.41 4.82 -3.37
N GLU A 24 -27.19 6.13 -3.18
CA GLU A 24 -27.24 7.12 -4.29
C GLU A 24 -26.22 6.83 -5.41
N ARG A 25 -25.08 6.24 -5.06
CA ARG A 25 -24.05 5.82 -6.03
C ARG A 25 -24.55 4.67 -6.90
N GLU A 26 -25.16 3.65 -6.29
CA GLU A 26 -25.70 2.48 -6.98
C GLU A 26 -26.92 2.84 -7.84
N LYS A 27 -27.77 3.77 -7.39
CA LYS A 27 -28.87 4.31 -8.21
C LYS A 27 -28.35 4.96 -9.50
N THR A 28 -27.25 5.72 -9.41
CA THR A 28 -26.62 6.34 -10.58
C THR A 28 -26.05 5.28 -11.54
N GLU A 29 -25.53 4.18 -10.99
CA GLU A 29 -25.06 3.04 -11.77
C GLU A 29 -26.18 2.29 -12.49
N VAL A 30 -27.31 2.02 -11.81
CA VAL A 30 -28.51 1.45 -12.43
C VAL A 30 -29.03 2.36 -13.54
N GLN A 31 -29.10 3.68 -13.31
CA GLN A 31 -29.53 4.64 -14.33
C GLN A 31 -28.61 4.62 -15.57
N ARG A 32 -27.30 4.51 -15.36
CA ARG A 32 -26.32 4.35 -16.44
C ARG A 32 -26.53 3.03 -17.19
N LEU A 33 -26.76 1.92 -16.48
CA LEU A 33 -26.99 0.60 -17.07
C LEU A 33 -28.27 0.56 -17.91
N ILE A 34 -29.37 1.16 -17.43
CA ILE A 34 -30.63 1.29 -18.20
C ILE A 34 -30.41 2.08 -19.50
N SER A 35 -29.54 3.10 -19.45
CA SER A 35 -29.25 3.95 -20.62
C SER A 35 -28.37 3.25 -21.66
N HIS A 36 -27.51 2.31 -21.24
CA HIS A 36 -26.57 1.61 -22.11
C HIS A 36 -27.07 0.24 -22.58
N ASP A 37 -27.93 -0.43 -21.82
CA ASP A 37 -28.40 -1.79 -22.11
C ASP A 37 -29.93 -1.90 -22.10
N ALA A 38 -30.49 -2.14 -23.29
CA ALA A 38 -31.92 -2.36 -23.48
C ALA A 38 -32.45 -3.62 -22.77
N GLN A 39 -31.62 -4.65 -22.55
CA GLN A 39 -32.03 -5.85 -21.83
C GLN A 39 -32.21 -5.58 -20.33
N VAL A 40 -31.34 -4.76 -19.74
CA VAL A 40 -31.46 -4.33 -18.33
C VAL A 40 -32.74 -3.51 -18.13
N ALA A 41 -33.01 -2.57 -19.04
CA ALA A 41 -34.25 -1.79 -19.04
C ALA A 41 -35.51 -2.67 -19.20
N GLN A 42 -35.43 -3.74 -20.00
CA GLN A 42 -36.51 -4.71 -20.13
C GLN A 42 -36.73 -5.51 -18.83
N ARG A 43 -35.66 -6.05 -18.24
CA ARG A 43 -35.75 -6.82 -16.98
C ARG A 43 -36.29 -5.99 -15.83
N LEU A 44 -35.87 -4.74 -15.70
CA LEU A 44 -36.41 -3.84 -14.67
C LEU A 44 -37.92 -3.66 -14.82
N ARG A 45 -38.42 -3.49 -16.05
CA ARG A 45 -39.87 -3.39 -16.32
C ARG A 45 -40.62 -4.67 -15.96
N GLU A 46 -40.04 -5.84 -16.25
CA GLU A 46 -40.62 -7.15 -15.86
C GLU A 46 -40.77 -7.24 -14.33
N LEU A 47 -39.75 -6.84 -13.57
CA LEU A 47 -39.78 -6.83 -12.10
C LEU A 47 -40.75 -5.79 -11.51
N GLN A 48 -40.86 -4.61 -12.12
CA GLN A 48 -41.85 -3.61 -11.71
C GLN A 48 -43.27 -4.12 -11.93
N THR A 49 -43.49 -4.84 -13.04
CA THR A 49 -44.79 -5.43 -13.36
C THR A 49 -45.16 -6.52 -12.36
N SER A 50 -44.23 -7.40 -12.00
CA SER A 50 -44.48 -8.44 -11.00
C SER A 50 -44.78 -7.84 -9.63
N LYS A 51 -44.01 -6.83 -9.18
CA LYS A 51 -44.27 -6.10 -7.93
C LYS A 51 -45.67 -5.48 -7.93
N MET A 52 -46.06 -4.83 -9.02
CA MET A 52 -47.39 -4.23 -9.16
C MET A 52 -48.49 -5.30 -8.99
N LEU A 53 -48.37 -6.44 -9.68
CA LEU A 53 -49.34 -7.53 -9.60
C LEU A 53 -49.44 -8.11 -8.19
N VAL A 54 -48.30 -8.37 -7.53
CA VAL A 54 -48.29 -8.86 -6.15
C VAL A 54 -48.89 -7.83 -5.19
N SER A 55 -48.58 -6.55 -5.37
CA SER A 55 -49.15 -5.48 -4.54
C SER A 55 -50.65 -5.24 -4.76
N SER A 56 -51.19 -5.72 -5.89
CA SER A 56 -52.61 -5.64 -6.21
C SER A 56 -53.44 -6.78 -5.62
N LEU A 57 -52.79 -7.77 -5.00
CA LEU A 57 -53.50 -8.86 -4.34
C LEU A 57 -54.35 -8.31 -3.17
N PRO A 58 -55.57 -8.86 -2.98
CA PRO A 58 -56.46 -8.40 -1.93
C PRO A 58 -55.84 -8.64 -0.56
N ARG A 59 -55.84 -7.60 0.27
CA ARG A 59 -55.44 -7.73 1.68
C ARG A 59 -56.50 -8.54 2.41
N ALA A 60 -56.19 -9.79 2.71
CA ALA A 60 -57.03 -10.63 3.54
C ALA A 60 -56.91 -10.19 5.00
N GLU A 61 -58.04 -10.02 5.67
CA GLU A 61 -58.05 -9.74 7.11
C GLU A 61 -57.58 -10.98 7.87
N ALA A 62 -56.65 -10.79 8.81
CA ALA A 62 -56.13 -11.89 9.61
C ALA A 62 -57.26 -12.46 10.49
N PRO A 63 -57.48 -13.79 10.50
CA PRO A 63 -58.47 -14.41 11.38
C PRO A 63 -58.25 -14.01 12.84
N ALA A 64 -59.32 -13.64 13.55
CA ALA A 64 -59.27 -13.17 14.95
C ALA A 64 -58.57 -14.15 15.91
N ARG A 65 -58.62 -15.45 15.60
CA ARG A 65 -57.91 -16.51 16.34
C ARG A 65 -56.40 -16.28 16.40
N ILE A 66 -55.79 -15.69 15.37
CA ILE A 66 -54.35 -15.38 15.33
C ILE A 66 -54.01 -14.33 16.39
N LEU A 67 -54.87 -13.33 16.57
CA LEU A 67 -54.68 -12.28 17.57
C LEU A 67 -54.78 -12.86 18.99
N GLU A 68 -55.76 -13.72 19.24
CA GLU A 68 -55.91 -14.41 20.53
C GLU A 68 -54.73 -15.36 20.81
N GLN A 69 -54.25 -16.08 19.80
CA GLN A 69 -53.06 -16.94 19.93
C GLN A 69 -51.80 -16.12 20.25
N ILE A 70 -51.55 -15.03 19.52
CA ILE A 70 -50.40 -14.15 19.78
C ILE A 70 -50.47 -13.56 21.19
N LYS A 71 -51.66 -13.12 21.63
CA LYS A 71 -51.86 -12.59 22.97
C LYS A 71 -51.57 -13.65 24.04
N SER A 72 -52.07 -14.87 23.86
CA SER A 72 -51.81 -15.98 24.79
C SER A 72 -50.33 -16.39 24.84
N SER A 73 -49.63 -16.35 23.70
CA SER A 73 -48.19 -16.62 23.62
C SER A 73 -47.36 -15.55 24.33
N LEU A 74 -47.71 -14.27 24.17
CA LEU A 74 -47.03 -13.15 24.85
C LEU A 74 -47.28 -13.14 26.36
N GLU A 75 -48.49 -13.49 26.81
CA GLU A 75 -48.81 -13.63 28.24
C GLU A 75 -48.04 -14.80 28.88
N THR A 76 -47.75 -15.85 28.11
CA THR A 76 -46.96 -17.00 28.59
C THR A 76 -45.46 -16.71 28.61
N GLU A 77 -44.93 -15.98 27.61
CA GLU A 77 -43.51 -15.58 27.56
C GLU A 77 -43.14 -14.50 28.59
N THR A 78 -44.08 -13.63 28.97
CA THR A 78 -43.83 -12.60 29.98
C THR A 78 -43.73 -13.18 31.40
N ILE A 79 -44.38 -14.32 31.68
CA ILE A 79 -44.30 -15.04 32.96
C ILE A 79 -43.09 -16.00 33.00
N SER A 80 -42.66 -16.53 31.87
CA SER A 80 -41.40 -17.26 31.72
C SER A 80 -40.24 -16.26 31.62
N GLY A 81 -39.97 -15.56 32.72
CA GLY A 81 -39.11 -14.39 32.79
C GLY A 81 -37.87 -14.48 31.89
N ARG A 82 -37.74 -13.50 30.99
CA ARG A 82 -36.49 -13.20 30.28
C ARG A 82 -35.78 -14.45 29.74
N ARG A 83 -36.54 -15.38 29.15
CA ARG A 83 -35.94 -16.39 28.28
C ARG A 83 -35.46 -15.63 27.05
N GLU A 84 -34.15 -15.40 27.04
CA GLU A 84 -33.29 -15.11 25.91
C GLU A 84 -34.03 -15.29 24.58
N TRP A 85 -34.37 -14.16 23.95
CA TRP A 85 -34.61 -14.11 22.52
C TRP A 85 -33.28 -14.40 21.81
N ASN A 86 -32.78 -15.63 21.95
CA ASN A 86 -31.90 -16.23 20.98
C ASN A 86 -32.74 -16.38 19.71
N GLU A 87 -32.68 -15.34 18.88
CA GLU A 87 -32.24 -15.40 17.47
C GLU A 87 -32.63 -16.63 16.60
N GLU A 88 -33.73 -17.33 16.87
CA GLU A 88 -34.16 -18.50 16.08
C GLU A 88 -35.34 -18.18 15.16
N HIS A 89 -35.34 -16.98 14.58
CA HIS A 89 -35.79 -16.76 13.19
C HIS A 89 -34.65 -16.19 12.35
N SER A 90 -33.41 -16.53 12.70
CA SER A 90 -32.26 -16.35 11.84
C SER A 90 -32.03 -17.57 10.95
N ASP A 91 -33.05 -17.96 10.18
CA ASP A 91 -32.83 -18.80 9.00
C ASP A 91 -32.10 -18.02 7.88
N ARG A 92 -31.73 -16.76 8.16
CA ARG A 92 -30.76 -15.97 7.41
C ARG A 92 -29.31 -16.27 7.79
N ARG A 93 -29.01 -17.15 8.77
CA ARG A 93 -27.62 -17.49 9.18
C ARG A 93 -27.10 -18.85 8.70
N VAL A 94 -27.96 -19.78 8.29
CA VAL A 94 -27.48 -21.06 7.71
C VAL A 94 -27.02 -20.87 6.27
N GLY A 95 -27.77 -20.08 5.48
CA GLY A 95 -27.35 -19.65 4.14
C GLY A 95 -26.14 -18.70 4.16
N VAL A 96 -26.03 -17.84 5.18
CA VAL A 96 -24.89 -16.91 5.30
C VAL A 96 -23.61 -17.61 5.72
N ARG A 97 -23.62 -18.68 6.51
CA ARG A 97 -22.40 -19.49 6.73
C ARG A 97 -21.96 -20.21 5.47
N HIS A 98 -22.88 -20.78 4.69
CA HIS A 98 -22.52 -21.42 3.42
C HIS A 98 -22.06 -20.39 2.37
N LEU A 99 -22.64 -19.18 2.38
CA LEU A 99 -22.20 -18.04 1.57
C LEU A 99 -20.93 -17.40 2.10
N MET A 100 -20.65 -17.38 3.41
CA MET A 100 -19.39 -16.87 3.98
C MET A 100 -18.25 -17.87 3.80
N VAL A 101 -18.50 -19.18 3.86
CA VAL A 101 -17.51 -20.20 3.50
C VAL A 101 -17.20 -20.14 2.00
N ARG A 102 -18.23 -19.95 1.14
CA ARG A 102 -18.01 -19.71 -0.30
C ARG A 102 -17.37 -18.35 -0.58
N LYS A 103 -17.72 -17.29 0.15
CA LYS A 103 -17.10 -15.96 0.04
C LYS A 103 -15.68 -15.97 0.60
N LEU A 104 -15.35 -16.80 1.58
CA LEU A 104 -13.98 -17.01 2.06
C LEU A 104 -13.17 -17.82 1.06
N LEU A 105 -13.75 -18.83 0.39
CA LEU A 105 -13.10 -19.55 -0.71
C LEU A 105 -12.90 -18.65 -1.94
N ALA A 106 -13.89 -17.82 -2.28
CA ALA A 106 -13.79 -16.85 -3.37
C ALA A 106 -12.85 -15.68 -3.02
N ALA A 107 -12.84 -15.20 -1.77
CA ALA A 107 -11.90 -14.20 -1.29
C ALA A 107 -10.49 -14.78 -1.20
N ALA A 108 -10.31 -16.02 -0.78
CA ALA A 108 -9.02 -16.70 -0.83
C ALA A 108 -8.55 -16.93 -2.27
N ALA A 109 -9.48 -17.24 -3.19
CA ALA A 109 -9.17 -17.32 -4.61
C ALA A 109 -8.82 -15.94 -5.20
N MET A 110 -9.53 -14.87 -4.82
CA MET A 110 -9.23 -13.49 -5.23
C MET A 110 -7.92 -12.97 -4.63
N VAL A 111 -7.64 -13.27 -3.36
CA VAL A 111 -6.35 -12.99 -2.70
C VAL A 111 -5.25 -13.82 -3.34
N GLY A 112 -5.52 -15.07 -3.71
CA GLY A 112 -4.62 -15.92 -4.48
C GLY A 112 -4.38 -15.36 -5.89
N LEU A 113 -5.41 -14.85 -6.56
CA LEU A 113 -5.29 -14.22 -7.88
C LEU A 113 -4.57 -12.88 -7.78
N VAL A 114 -4.81 -12.09 -6.73
CA VAL A 114 -4.10 -10.83 -6.45
C VAL A 114 -2.67 -11.09 -5.98
N ALA A 115 -2.40 -12.20 -5.29
CA ALA A 115 -1.06 -12.61 -4.90
C ALA A 115 -0.29 -13.20 -6.08
N VAL A 116 -0.94 -13.96 -6.97
CA VAL A 116 -0.35 -14.47 -8.22
C VAL A 116 -0.17 -13.32 -9.20
N LEU A 117 -1.15 -12.45 -9.39
CA LEU A 117 -1.03 -11.25 -10.20
C LEU A 117 -0.01 -10.30 -9.59
N GLY A 118 -0.01 -10.15 -8.27
CA GLY A 118 1.00 -9.39 -7.51
C GLY A 118 2.38 -10.01 -7.61
N SER A 119 2.50 -11.34 -7.69
CA SER A 119 3.74 -12.07 -7.91
C SER A 119 4.20 -11.99 -9.37
N VAL A 120 3.27 -11.96 -10.33
CA VAL A 120 3.55 -11.77 -11.76
C VAL A 120 3.96 -10.32 -12.02
N ILE A 121 3.24 -9.36 -11.45
CA ILE A 121 3.63 -7.95 -11.45
C ILE A 121 4.94 -7.81 -10.69
N TYR A 122 5.13 -8.46 -9.55
CA TYR A 122 6.41 -8.45 -8.83
C TYR A 122 7.50 -9.10 -9.67
N THR A 123 7.29 -10.18 -10.43
CA THR A 123 8.34 -10.77 -11.29
C THR A 123 8.58 -9.98 -12.57
N ILE A 124 7.61 -9.19 -13.04
CA ILE A 124 7.74 -8.28 -14.18
C ILE A 124 8.36 -6.93 -13.77
N VAL A 125 7.99 -6.40 -12.59
CA VAL A 125 8.38 -5.09 -12.05
C VAL A 125 9.61 -5.19 -11.15
N VAL A 126 9.72 -6.27 -10.38
CA VAL A 126 10.92 -6.69 -9.65
C VAL A 126 11.50 -7.88 -10.41
N PRO A 127 12.40 -7.64 -11.38
CA PRO A 127 13.19 -8.74 -11.92
C PRO A 127 13.80 -9.46 -10.71
N GLU A 128 13.68 -10.79 -10.64
CA GLU A 128 14.48 -11.55 -9.70
C GLU A 128 15.92 -11.07 -9.89
N SER A 129 16.42 -10.40 -8.87
CA SER A 129 17.82 -10.10 -8.66
C SER A 129 18.52 -11.42 -8.33
N HIS A 130 18.53 -12.37 -9.28
CA HIS A 130 19.78 -13.05 -9.56
C HIS A 130 20.69 -12.00 -10.20
N PRO A 131 21.95 -11.89 -9.76
CA PRO A 131 22.82 -10.75 -10.01
C PRO A 131 23.23 -10.70 -11.48
N ILE A 132 22.35 -10.18 -12.33
CA ILE A 132 22.61 -9.94 -13.73
C ILE A 132 22.05 -8.57 -14.04
N SER A 133 22.92 -7.58 -13.81
CA SER A 133 22.96 -6.28 -14.47
C SER A 133 21.66 -5.85 -15.17
N PRO A 134 20.81 -5.03 -14.54
CA PRO A 134 20.06 -4.06 -15.29
C PRO A 134 21.01 -2.90 -15.59
N VAL A 135 21.41 -2.77 -16.85
CA VAL A 135 21.89 -1.50 -17.40
C VAL A 135 20.84 -0.46 -17.04
N PRO A 136 21.13 0.49 -16.16
CA PRO A 136 20.21 1.57 -15.97
C PRO A 136 20.58 2.66 -16.97
N THR A 137 19.57 3.15 -17.69
CA THR A 137 19.58 4.55 -18.12
C THR A 137 19.36 5.39 -16.86
N VAL A 138 20.36 5.39 -15.99
CA VAL A 138 20.47 6.20 -14.78
C VAL A 138 21.30 7.40 -15.21
N ALA A 139 20.74 8.59 -15.03
CA ALA A 139 21.56 9.77 -14.81
C ALA A 139 22.58 9.39 -13.73
N ALA A 140 23.85 9.24 -14.11
CA ALA A 140 24.90 8.61 -13.32
C ALA A 140 24.86 9.02 -11.82
N VAL A 141 24.15 8.24 -10.99
CA VAL A 141 24.22 8.35 -9.54
C VAL A 141 25.58 7.76 -9.17
N ALA A 142 26.43 8.58 -8.58
CA ALA A 142 27.83 8.23 -8.35
C ALA A 142 28.00 7.33 -7.11
N PHE A 143 27.00 7.26 -6.24
CA PHE A 143 26.98 6.46 -5.03
C PHE A 143 25.56 6.02 -4.68
N ASP A 144 25.40 4.73 -4.38
CA ASP A 144 24.17 4.16 -3.83
C ASP A 144 24.54 3.41 -2.54
N GLY A 145 23.89 3.78 -1.44
CA GLY A 145 24.18 3.21 -0.13
C GLY A 145 22.96 3.12 0.76
N ARG A 146 23.03 2.24 1.74
CA ARG A 146 22.01 2.01 2.75
C ARG A 146 22.65 1.97 4.13
N LEU A 147 22.25 2.91 4.97
CA LEU A 147 22.69 3.05 6.35
C LEU A 147 21.61 2.49 7.28
N GLU A 148 21.89 1.41 7.99
CA GLU A 148 21.04 0.90 9.07
C GLU A 148 21.50 1.42 10.43
N LEU A 149 20.56 2.00 11.17
CA LEU A 149 20.71 2.48 12.54
C LEU A 149 19.78 1.64 13.44
N LYS A 150 20.32 0.95 14.43
CA LYS A 150 19.53 0.28 15.48
C LYS A 150 19.63 1.09 16.77
N THR A 151 18.51 1.31 17.45
CA THR A 151 18.48 2.14 18.67
C THR A 151 17.32 1.73 19.59
N ASP A 152 17.52 1.81 20.90
CA ASP A 152 16.43 1.70 21.89
C ASP A 152 15.61 2.99 22.00
N ALA A 153 16.16 4.10 21.52
CA ALA A 153 15.57 5.44 21.61
C ALA A 153 14.95 5.87 20.28
N LEU A 154 14.20 4.98 19.62
CA LEU A 154 13.65 5.15 18.26
C LEU A 154 12.96 6.50 18.05
N ARG A 155 12.20 6.98 19.04
CA ARG A 155 11.48 8.27 18.95
C ARG A 155 12.45 9.46 18.97
N THR A 156 13.47 9.42 19.81
CA THR A 156 14.49 10.47 19.93
C THR A 156 15.31 10.56 18.65
N VAL A 157 15.79 9.41 18.16
CA VAL A 157 16.58 9.30 16.92
C VAL A 157 15.79 9.78 15.71
N ASN A 158 14.52 9.36 15.57
CA ASN A 158 13.67 9.83 14.47
C ASN A 158 13.41 11.33 14.52
N THR A 159 13.14 11.89 15.70
CA THR A 159 12.89 13.34 15.85
C THR A 159 14.13 14.15 15.45
N PHE A 160 15.32 13.64 15.79
CA PHE A 160 16.56 14.30 15.41
C PHE A 160 16.83 14.19 13.91
N ILE A 161 16.60 13.02 13.29
CA ILE A 161 16.75 12.84 11.85
C ILE A 161 15.77 13.75 11.09
N ASP A 162 14.50 13.78 11.50
CA ASP A 162 13.48 14.66 10.92
C ASP A 162 13.94 16.14 10.99
N ARG A 163 14.51 16.55 12.13
CA ARG A 163 15.06 17.91 12.32
C ARG A 163 16.28 18.18 11.47
N ALA A 164 17.26 17.26 11.42
CA ALA A 164 18.45 17.41 10.60
C ALA A 164 18.10 17.52 9.11
N ILE A 165 17.09 16.78 8.64
CA ILE A 165 16.57 16.88 7.27
C ILE A 165 15.98 18.27 6.99
N GLU A 166 15.20 18.81 7.93
CA GLU A 166 14.58 20.13 7.82
C GLU A 166 15.64 21.25 7.85
N ASP A 167 16.60 21.19 8.78
CA ASP A 167 17.68 22.16 8.94
C ASP A 167 18.61 22.20 7.71
N ASN A 168 18.75 21.07 6.99
CA ASN A 168 19.49 20.97 5.73
C ASN A 168 18.66 21.27 4.47
N GLY A 169 17.37 21.59 4.60
CA GLY A 169 16.49 21.89 3.46
C GLY A 169 16.25 20.70 2.52
N LEU A 170 16.37 19.47 3.01
CA LEU A 170 16.28 18.24 2.22
C LEU A 170 14.86 17.65 2.13
N SER A 171 13.86 18.33 2.68
CA SER A 171 12.47 17.86 2.78
C SER A 171 11.82 17.53 1.42
N ASP A 172 12.20 18.23 0.35
CA ASP A 172 11.66 17.98 -1.00
C ASP A 172 12.34 16.81 -1.72
N SER A 173 13.49 16.36 -1.22
CA SER A 173 14.35 15.33 -1.84
C SER A 173 14.33 14.00 -1.10
N ILE A 174 13.41 13.85 -0.14
CA ILE A 174 13.34 12.71 0.76
C ILE A 174 11.97 12.01 0.70
N SER A 175 12.00 10.69 0.71
CA SER A 175 10.82 9.86 0.90
C SER A 175 10.92 9.13 2.23
N VAL A 176 9.87 9.24 3.05
CA VAL A 176 9.84 8.65 4.40
C VAL A 176 8.76 7.58 4.46
N GLU A 177 9.16 6.36 4.81
CA GLU A 177 8.26 5.24 5.03
C GLU A 177 8.35 4.76 6.49
N SER A 178 7.21 4.48 7.11
CA SER A 178 7.14 3.92 8.46
C SER A 178 6.42 2.58 8.44
N ARG A 179 7.09 1.52 8.90
CA ARG A 179 6.53 0.16 8.91
C ARG A 179 7.03 -0.62 10.12
N GLY A 180 6.11 -1.01 11.01
CA GLY A 180 6.34 -2.03 12.05
C GLY A 180 7.55 -1.77 12.96
N GLY A 181 7.66 -0.56 13.54
CA GLY A 181 8.79 -0.21 14.42
C GLY A 181 10.08 0.16 13.68
N LYS A 182 10.02 0.28 12.35
CA LYS A 182 11.12 0.75 11.50
C LYS A 182 10.69 1.98 10.71
N ARG A 183 11.62 2.89 10.49
CA ARG A 183 11.45 4.09 9.67
C ARG A 183 12.56 4.17 8.64
N VAL A 184 12.21 4.33 7.37
CA VAL A 184 13.14 4.36 6.25
C VAL A 184 13.09 5.75 5.62
N TYR A 185 14.24 6.39 5.50
CA TYR A 185 14.43 7.68 4.87
C TYR A 185 15.23 7.47 3.58
N SER A 186 14.62 7.67 2.42
CA SER A 186 15.29 7.55 1.12
C SER A 186 15.58 8.94 0.59
N LEU A 187 16.85 9.31 0.48
CA LEU A 187 17.28 10.64 0.03
C LEU A 187 18.07 10.58 -1.27
N ILE A 188 17.79 11.54 -2.17
CA ILE A 188 18.57 11.78 -3.39
C ILE A 188 19.09 13.23 -3.32
N CYS A 189 20.36 13.41 -2.97
CA CYS A 189 20.95 14.74 -2.81
C CYS A 189 22.37 14.85 -3.41
N GLY A 190 22.95 16.04 -3.36
CA GLY A 190 24.36 16.24 -3.70
C GLY A 190 25.29 15.67 -2.63
N GLN A 191 26.55 15.41 -2.99
CA GLN A 191 27.57 14.98 -2.02
C GLN A 191 27.76 15.99 -0.87
N GLU A 192 27.68 17.30 -1.18
CA GLU A 192 27.84 18.37 -0.19
C GLU A 192 26.70 18.34 0.84
N ASP A 193 25.44 18.21 0.39
CA ASP A 193 24.28 18.11 1.27
C ASP A 193 24.30 16.82 2.11
N LEU A 194 24.76 15.70 1.53
CA LEU A 194 24.94 14.46 2.27
C LEU A 194 25.98 14.62 3.39
N ASN A 195 27.10 15.29 3.13
CA ASN A 195 28.14 15.50 4.12
C ASN A 195 27.64 16.38 5.28
N LEU A 196 26.82 17.40 5.00
CA LEU A 196 26.19 18.22 6.04
C LEU A 196 25.20 17.38 6.88
N LEU A 197 24.34 16.59 6.23
CA LEU A 197 23.42 15.69 6.92
C LEU A 197 24.18 14.69 7.81
N LEU A 198 25.25 14.08 7.30
CA LEU A 198 26.06 13.13 8.08
C LEU A 198 26.80 13.80 9.24
N ALA A 199 27.24 15.06 9.08
CA ALA A 199 27.85 15.82 10.17
C ALA A 199 26.85 16.08 11.30
N ASP A 200 25.61 16.48 10.96
CA ASP A 200 24.56 16.70 11.95
C ASP A 200 24.15 15.39 12.64
N LEU A 201 24.12 14.28 11.91
CA LEU A 201 23.81 12.96 12.46
C LEU A 201 24.89 12.38 13.38
N ALA A 202 26.08 12.99 13.44
CA ALA A 202 27.17 12.53 14.31
C ALA A 202 26.77 12.51 15.80
N ASP A 203 25.99 13.52 16.23
CA ASP A 203 25.55 13.64 17.63
C ASP A 203 24.57 12.54 18.05
N VAL A 204 23.80 11.99 17.09
CA VAL A 204 22.84 10.91 17.35
C VAL A 204 23.45 9.52 17.22
N TRP A 205 24.65 9.42 16.67
CA TRP A 205 25.35 8.17 16.50
C TRP A 205 25.64 7.47 17.83
N GLU A 206 25.91 8.23 18.90
CA GLU A 206 26.10 7.69 20.26
C GLU A 206 24.83 7.07 20.85
N SER A 207 23.66 7.48 20.36
CA SER A 207 22.37 6.92 20.78
C SER A 207 21.96 5.68 19.96
N CYS A 208 22.82 5.24 19.03
CA CYS A 208 22.62 4.04 18.24
C CYS A 208 23.37 2.85 18.85
N ASN A 209 22.66 1.74 19.04
CA ASN A 209 23.21 0.47 19.50
C ASN A 209 24.03 -0.23 18.42
N SER A 210 23.70 0.00 17.15
CA SER A 210 24.43 -0.55 16.02
C SER A 210 24.23 0.30 14.77
N THR A 211 25.30 0.46 14.01
CA THR A 211 25.36 1.23 12.78
C THR A 211 26.02 0.39 11.69
N THR A 212 25.30 0.15 10.60
CA THR A 212 25.77 -0.68 9.49
C THR A 212 25.58 0.07 8.17
N LEU A 213 26.65 0.22 7.38
CA LEU A 213 26.57 0.77 6.03
C LEU A 213 26.69 -0.36 5.01
N PHE A 214 25.73 -0.43 4.10
CA PHE A 214 25.78 -1.23 2.89
C PHE A 214 26.02 -0.28 1.73
N VAL A 215 27.05 -0.53 0.92
CA VAL A 215 27.33 0.27 -0.27
C VAL A 215 27.19 -0.62 -1.49
N GLU A 216 26.29 -0.26 -2.39
CA GLU A 216 26.10 -0.95 -3.65
C GLU A 216 26.74 -0.12 -4.76
N THR A 217 27.93 -0.54 -5.20
CA THR A 217 28.58 0.08 -6.36
C THR A 217 28.57 -0.87 -7.54
N LYS A 218 28.26 -0.33 -8.73
CA LYS A 218 28.34 -1.08 -9.99
C LYS A 218 29.73 -1.68 -10.25
N SER A 219 30.77 -1.13 -9.62
CA SER A 219 32.17 -1.54 -9.79
C SER A 219 32.68 -2.54 -8.75
N SER A 220 32.04 -2.68 -7.58
CA SER A 220 32.62 -3.46 -6.48
C SER A 220 31.67 -4.41 -5.76
N GLY A 221 30.40 -4.52 -6.16
CA GLY A 221 29.41 -5.35 -5.47
C GLY A 221 29.00 -4.76 -4.10
N GLU A 222 28.15 -5.47 -3.38
CA GLU A 222 27.66 -5.07 -2.05
C GLU A 222 28.80 -5.14 -1.02
N GLN A 223 29.22 -3.99 -0.50
CA GLN A 223 30.17 -3.92 0.61
C GLN A 223 29.44 -3.58 1.91
N LYS A 224 29.58 -4.45 2.91
CA LYS A 224 29.02 -4.26 4.26
C LYS A 224 30.10 -3.75 5.21
N PHE A 225 29.80 -2.68 5.93
CA PHE A 225 30.65 -2.11 6.97
C PHE A 225 29.86 -2.03 8.28
N ASP A 226 30.34 -2.72 9.32
CA ASP A 226 29.76 -2.69 10.66
C ASP A 226 30.48 -1.66 11.55
N GLY A 227 29.75 -0.96 12.42
CA GLY A 227 30.32 0.00 13.39
C GLY A 227 30.91 1.27 12.75
N VAL A 228 30.28 1.76 11.70
CA VAL A 228 30.80 2.85 10.87
C VAL A 228 30.51 4.20 11.51
N SER A 229 31.49 5.10 11.60
CA SER A 229 31.26 6.50 11.98
C SER A 229 30.93 7.37 10.77
N THR A 230 30.31 8.53 10.99
CA THR A 230 29.97 9.50 9.93
C THR A 230 31.19 9.91 9.11
N ASP A 231 32.34 10.16 9.75
CA ASP A 231 33.63 10.42 9.07
C ASP A 231 34.08 9.29 8.13
N ARG A 232 33.80 8.04 8.50
CA ARG A 232 34.16 6.88 7.69
C ARG A 232 33.23 6.75 6.48
N ILE A 233 31.95 7.09 6.62
CA ILE A 233 30.99 7.15 5.51
C ILE A 233 31.42 8.25 4.53
N ILE A 234 31.77 9.45 5.03
CA ILE A 234 32.24 10.57 4.20
C ILE A 234 33.46 10.14 3.37
N LYS A 235 34.44 9.47 4.00
CA LYS A 235 35.62 8.95 3.28
C LYS A 235 35.26 7.91 2.21
N ILE A 236 34.36 6.97 2.52
CA ILE A 236 33.92 5.95 1.56
C ILE A 236 33.20 6.60 0.37
N VAL A 237 32.31 7.56 0.63
CA VAL A 237 31.60 8.32 -0.40
C VAL A 237 32.60 9.11 -1.26
N ASP A 238 33.58 9.78 -0.65
CA ASP A 238 34.58 10.57 -1.37
C ASP A 238 35.50 9.69 -2.22
N ASP A 239 35.99 8.56 -1.69
CA ASP A 239 36.83 7.59 -2.39
C ASP A 239 36.10 6.94 -3.60
N LEU A 240 34.77 6.79 -3.51
CA LEU A 240 33.95 6.20 -4.57
C LEU A 240 33.50 7.21 -5.62
N ILE A 241 33.23 8.46 -5.22
CA ILE A 241 32.77 9.53 -6.11
C ILE A 241 33.95 10.19 -6.81
N THR A 242 35.10 10.32 -6.15
CA THR A 242 36.34 10.82 -6.75
C THR A 242 37.30 9.66 -7.00
N PRO A 243 37.39 9.11 -8.23
CA PRO A 243 38.45 8.16 -8.52
C PRO A 243 39.79 8.87 -8.34
N VAL A 244 40.66 8.26 -7.53
CA VAL A 244 42.07 8.65 -7.38
C VAL A 244 42.64 8.96 -8.76
N LYS A 245 43.07 10.20 -8.93
CA LYS A 245 43.70 10.71 -10.15
C LYS A 245 44.82 9.75 -10.56
N PRO A 246 44.80 9.12 -11.75
CA PRO A 246 45.91 8.30 -12.17
C PRO A 246 47.16 9.20 -12.26
N ILE A 247 48.18 8.83 -11.52
CA ILE A 247 49.53 9.36 -11.67
C ILE A 247 50.01 8.88 -13.04
N ILE A 248 49.95 9.76 -14.04
CA ILE A 248 50.71 9.58 -15.28
C ILE A 248 51.54 10.85 -15.49
N THR A 249 52.83 10.61 -15.33
CA THR A 249 54.04 11.33 -15.73
C THR A 249 53.92 12.25 -16.94
N LYS A 250 54.51 13.45 -16.77
CA LYS A 250 55.19 14.33 -17.73
C LYS A 250 55.14 13.89 -19.21
N ASP A 251 54.52 14.69 -20.07
CA ASP A 251 55.20 15.61 -21.01
C ASP A 251 54.17 16.39 -21.88
N GLU A 252 54.56 17.62 -22.24
CA GLU A 252 54.06 18.50 -23.31
C GLU A 252 52.65 19.15 -23.23
N GLU A 253 52.64 20.38 -22.71
CA GLU A 253 52.32 21.65 -23.40
C GLU A 253 51.29 21.61 -24.56
N GLU A 254 50.10 22.22 -24.37
CA GLU A 254 49.76 23.53 -24.95
C GLU A 254 48.35 23.98 -24.47
N ILE A 255 48.18 25.29 -24.48
CA ILE A 255 47.20 26.11 -23.76
C ILE A 255 45.82 26.09 -24.42
N GLU A 256 44.76 25.84 -23.63
CA GLU A 256 43.50 26.58 -23.82
C GLU A 256 42.75 26.83 -22.50
N LYS A 257 42.23 28.06 -22.40
CA LYS A 257 41.65 28.77 -21.24
C LYS A 257 40.42 28.07 -20.63
N PRO A 258 40.08 28.35 -19.36
CA PRO A 258 39.17 27.54 -18.57
C PRO A 258 37.72 27.81 -18.99
N THR A 259 37.14 26.88 -19.74
CA THR A 259 35.68 26.81 -19.84
C THR A 259 35.17 26.31 -18.50
N ILE A 260 34.47 27.19 -17.80
CA ILE A 260 33.73 26.95 -16.57
C ILE A 260 32.88 25.70 -16.78
N ARG A 261 33.40 24.55 -16.34
CA ARG A 261 32.62 23.32 -16.20
C ARG A 261 31.74 23.55 -14.99
N VAL A 262 30.48 23.86 -15.25
CA VAL A 262 29.38 23.59 -14.32
C VAL A 262 29.61 22.15 -13.84
N LYS A 263 30.01 21.99 -12.57
CA LYS A 263 30.08 20.69 -11.91
C LYS A 263 28.68 20.10 -12.06
N ASP A 264 28.51 19.13 -12.95
CA ASP A 264 27.38 18.23 -12.88
C ASP A 264 27.43 17.62 -11.48
N ALA A 265 26.56 18.11 -10.59
CA ALA A 265 26.51 17.68 -9.21
C ALA A 265 26.22 16.17 -9.23
N LYS A 266 27.26 15.38 -8.94
CA LYS A 266 27.16 13.93 -8.87
C LYS A 266 26.11 13.63 -7.81
N LYS A 267 24.95 13.13 -8.26
CA LYS A 267 23.84 12.80 -7.38
C LYS A 267 24.21 11.55 -6.58
N VAL A 268 23.84 11.56 -5.31
CA VAL A 268 24.05 10.48 -4.35
C VAL A 268 22.70 9.99 -3.87
N HIS A 269 22.53 8.67 -3.82
CA HIS A 269 21.37 8.03 -3.20
C HIS A 269 21.81 7.38 -1.88
N LEU A 270 21.09 7.71 -0.79
CA LEU A 270 21.30 7.08 0.51
C LEU A 270 19.95 6.69 1.12
N SER A 271 19.82 5.45 1.58
CA SER A 271 18.67 5.01 2.37
C SER A 271 19.05 4.85 3.84
N ILE A 272 18.53 5.68 4.74
CA ILE A 272 18.73 5.56 6.19
C ILE A 272 17.57 4.75 6.78
N VAL A 273 17.85 3.61 7.38
CA VAL A 273 16.87 2.72 8.01
C VAL A 273 17.07 2.76 9.51
N VAL A 274 16.11 3.30 10.25
CA VAL A 274 16.12 3.33 11.71
C VAL A 274 15.21 2.23 12.22
N ALA A 275 15.74 1.32 13.02
CA ALA A 275 15.00 0.24 13.65
C ALA A 275 15.10 0.32 15.17
N GLY A 276 13.96 0.15 15.85
CA GLY A 276 13.96 -0.09 17.30
C GLY A 276 14.68 -1.40 17.62
N SER A 277 15.54 -1.43 18.64
CA SER A 277 15.92 -2.69 19.27
C SER A 277 14.75 -3.18 20.13
N GLU A 278 14.40 -4.46 19.97
CA GLU A 278 13.48 -5.17 20.87
C GLU A 278 14.22 -5.71 22.10
#